data_AF-A0A920P747-F1
#
_entry.id   AF-A0A920P747-F1
#
_cell.length_a   1.000
_cell.length_b   1.000
_cell.length_c   1.000
_cell.angle_alpha   90.00
_cell.angle_beta   90.00
_cell.angle_gamma   90.00
#
_symmetry.space_group_name_H-M   'P 1'
#
loop_
_entity.id
_entity.type
_entity.pdbx_description
1 polymer ?
#
loop_
_entity_poly.entity_id
_entity_poly.type
_entity_poly.pdbx_seq_one_letter_code
_entity_poly.pdbx_strand_id
1 'polypeptide(L)' 'MKFGTSVLALPLRNPVILAKQIATLDYLSKGRFFPAVGLGQEDPGEYEACGVPKRGSWTSYR' A
#
# COMPACT_ATOMS: atom_id res chain seq x y z
N MET A 1 -0.27 16.09 16.93
CA MET A 1 -0.52 14.63 16.75
C MET A 1 -0.28 14.23 15.29
N LYS A 2 0.40 13.08 15.08
CA LYS A 2 0.63 12.44 13.78
C LYS A 2 -0.32 11.26 13.59
N PHE A 3 -0.72 10.96 12.36
CA PHE A 3 -1.61 9.84 12.04
C PHE A 3 -1.21 9.18 10.72
N GLY A 4 -1.63 7.95 10.49
CA GLY A 4 -1.19 7.16 9.37
C GLY A 4 -2.10 5.98 9.08
N THR A 5 -1.82 5.29 7.99
CA THR A 5 -2.43 3.99 7.67
C THR A 5 -1.78 2.90 8.51
N SER A 6 -2.55 1.85 8.87
CA SER A 6 -1.98 0.68 9.55
C SER A 6 -0.92 0.00 8.67
N VAL A 7 -1.30 -0.46 7.46
CA VAL A 7 -0.39 -0.85 6.37
C VAL A 7 -1.11 -0.68 5.03
N LEU A 8 -0.47 -0.04 4.06
CA LEU A 8 -0.90 0.00 2.66
C LEU A 8 -0.31 -1.20 1.91
N ALA A 9 -1.17 -2.09 1.40
CA ALA A 9 -0.76 -3.15 0.48
C ALA A 9 -0.39 -2.54 -0.89
N LEU A 10 0.89 -2.28 -1.13
CA LEU A 10 1.37 -1.61 -2.34
C LEU A 10 1.09 -2.39 -3.63
N PRO A 11 1.30 -3.72 -3.70
CA PRO A 11 1.11 -4.46 -4.94
C PRO A 11 -0.33 -4.45 -5.46
N LEU A 12 -1.29 -4.18 -4.57
CA LEU A 12 -2.72 -4.13 -4.89
C LEU A 12 -3.18 -2.75 -5.38
N ARG A 13 -2.28 -1.76 -5.50
CA ARG A 13 -2.64 -0.37 -5.86
C ARG A 13 -1.83 0.16 -7.02
N ASN A 14 -2.46 1.03 -7.82
CA ASN A 14 -1.73 1.80 -8.82
C ASN A 14 -0.80 2.81 -8.12
N PRO A 15 0.53 2.77 -8.39
CA PRO A 15 1.49 3.59 -7.67
C PRO A 15 1.33 5.09 -7.94
N VAL A 16 0.89 5.48 -9.14
CA VAL A 16 0.72 6.89 -9.51
C VAL A 16 -0.49 7.50 -8.78
N ILE A 17 -1.60 6.77 -8.76
CA ILE A 17 -2.81 7.21 -8.05
C ILE A 17 -2.54 7.27 -6.54
N LEU A 18 -1.88 6.24 -5.99
CA LEU A 18 -1.53 6.20 -4.58
C LEU A 18 -0.62 7.36 -4.18
N ALA A 19 0.38 7.70 -5.00
CA ALA A 19 1.26 8.83 -4.75
C ALA A 19 0.47 10.14 -4.66
N LYS A 20 -0.49 10.37 -5.57
CA LYS A 20 -1.37 11.55 -5.51
C LYS A 20 -2.20 11.58 -4.24
N GLN A 21 -2.76 10.45 -3.81
CA GLN A 21 -3.55 10.35 -2.58
C GLN A 21 -2.69 10.67 -1.34
N ILE A 22 -1.49 10.10 -1.25
CA ILE A 22 -0.54 10.36 -0.17
C ILE A 22 -0.16 11.84 -0.14
N ALA A 23 0.20 12.43 -1.29
CA ALA A 23 0.55 13.85 -1.38
C ALA A 23 -0.62 14.77 -0.97
N THR A 24 -1.85 14.41 -1.35
CA THR A 24 -3.04 15.17 -0.95
C THR A 24 -3.28 15.10 0.56
N LEU A 25 -3.16 13.91 1.16
CA LEU A 25 -3.30 13.73 2.61
C LEU A 25 -2.19 14.46 3.38
N ASP A 26 -0.96 14.39 2.89
CA ASP A 26 0.17 15.10 3.49
C ASP A 26 -0.07 16.62 3.49
N TYR A 27 -0.48 17.18 2.35
CA TYR A 27 -0.83 18.59 2.20
C TYR A 27 -1.95 19.02 3.15
N LEU A 28 -3.08 18.31 3.17
CA LEU A 28 -4.22 18.61 4.04
C LEU A 28 -3.88 18.44 5.53
N SER A 29 -3.01 17.47 5.85
CA SER A 29 -2.58 17.22 7.21
C SER A 29 -1.53 18.22 7.72
N LYS A 30 -0.93 19.02 6.84
CA LYS A 30 0.23 19.89 7.12
C LYS A 30 1.43 19.08 7.64
N GLY A 31 1.79 18.00 6.94
CA GLY A 31 2.97 17.19 7.28
C GLY A 31 2.77 16.25 8.48
N ARG A 32 1.51 15.95 8.84
CA ARG A 32 1.19 15.08 9.99
C ARG A 32 0.79 13.66 9.57
N PHE A 33 0.72 13.40 8.27
CA PHE A 33 0.42 12.10 7.71
C PHE A 33 1.68 11.24 7.59
N PHE A 34 1.63 10.01 8.08
CA PHE A 34 2.76 9.08 8.07
C PHE A 34 2.29 7.70 7.56
N PRO A 35 2.39 7.43 6.24
CA PRO A 35 1.91 6.17 5.68
C PRO A 35 2.86 5.01 6.00
N ALA A 36 2.31 3.90 6.49
CA ALA A 36 2.99 2.62 6.53
C ALA A 36 2.64 1.80 5.28
N VAL A 37 3.64 1.12 4.71
CA VAL A 37 3.51 0.33 3.46
C VAL A 37 3.98 -1.10 3.65
N GLY A 38 3.39 -2.03 2.90
CA GLY A 38 3.74 -3.44 2.92
C GLY A 38 3.40 -4.13 1.61
N LEU A 39 3.76 -5.41 1.50
CA LEU A 39 3.58 -6.21 0.28
C LEU A 39 2.14 -6.75 0.12
N GLY A 40 1.27 -6.57 1.11
CA GLY A 40 -0.06 -7.22 1.14
C GLY A 40 -0.01 -8.59 1.81
N GLN A 41 -1.17 -9.23 1.95
CA GLN A 41 -1.25 -10.59 2.50
C GLN A 41 -0.75 -11.62 1.48
N GLU A 42 -0.56 -12.87 1.91
CA GLU A 42 -0.24 -13.96 0.98
C GLU A 42 -1.47 -14.61 0.36
N ASP A 43 -2.67 -14.21 0.78
CA ASP A 43 -3.95 -14.69 0.27
C ASP A 43 -4.12 -14.38 -1.23
N PRO A 44 -4.19 -15.40 -2.11
CA PRO A 44 -4.43 -15.20 -3.54
C PRO A 44 -5.73 -14.45 -3.85
N GLY A 45 -6.76 -14.58 -2.99
CA GLY A 45 -8.06 -13.95 -3.20
C GLY A 45 -7.98 -12.41 -3.27
N GLU A 46 -7.08 -11.79 -2.50
CA GLU A 46 -6.88 -10.33 -2.55
C GLU A 46 -6.31 -9.87 -3.91
N TYR A 47 -5.41 -10.67 -4.49
CA TYR A 47 -4.75 -10.36 -5.76
C TYR A 47 -5.70 -10.54 -6.94
N GLU A 48 -6.47 -11.63 -6.92
CA GLU A 48 -7.51 -11.90 -7.92
C GLU A 48 -8.59 -10.81 -7.91
N ALA A 49 -9.08 -10.43 -6.72
CA ALA A 49 -10.07 -9.37 -6.58
C ALA A 49 -9.56 -8.00 -7.06
N CYS A 50 -8.25 -7.74 -6.93
CA CYS A 50 -7.61 -6.52 -7.42
C CYS A 50 -7.11 -6.64 -8.87
N GLY A 51 -7.27 -7.80 -9.52
CA GLY A 51 -6.82 -8.04 -10.91
C GLY A 51 -5.30 -7.92 -11.10
N VAL A 52 -4.51 -8.12 -10.05
CA VAL A 52 -3.05 -8.03 -10.10
C VAL A 52 -2.41 -9.41 -9.94
N PRO A 53 -1.39 -9.77 -10.72
CA PRO A 53 -0.71 -11.04 -10.53
C PRO A 53 0.13 -10.99 -9.25
N LYS A 54 0.02 -12.03 -8.41
CA LYS A 54 0.92 -12.20 -7.27
C LYS A 54 2.35 -12.42 -7.78
N ARG A 55 3.21 -11.44 -7.57
CA ARG A 55 4.65 -11.55 -7.84
C ARG A 55 5.32 -12.15 -6.61
N GLY A 56 6.30 -13.04 -6.80
CA GLY A 56 6.91 -13.81 -5.72
C GLY A 56 7.19 -12.99 -4.47
N SER A 57 6.70 -13.48 -3.32
CA SER A 57 7.05 -12.92 -2.02
C SER A 57 8.47 -13.35 -1.67
N TRP A 58 9.22 -12.49 -0.97
CA TRP A 58 10.55 -12.83 -0.45
C TRP A 58 10.52 -14.06 0.47
N THR A 59 9.33 -14.44 0.96
CA THR A 59 9.06 -15.69 1.69
C THR A 59 9.36 -16.95 0.88
N SER A 60 9.27 -16.88 -0.46
CA SER A 60 9.50 -18.04 -1.34
C SER A 60 10.98 -18.41 -1.51
N TYR A 61 11.91 -17.64 -0.95
CA TYR A 61 13.36 -17.88 -1.00
C TYR A 61 13.90 -18.51 0.31
N ARG A 62 13.05 -19.19 1.08
CA ARG A 62 13.41 -19.94 2.28
C ARG A 62 13.12 -21.43 2.10
#